data_AF-X1TQ33-F1
#
_entry.id   AF-X1TQ33-F1
#
_cell.length_a   1.000
_cell.length_b   1.000
_cell.length_c   1.000
_cell.angle_alpha   90.00
_cell.angle_beta   90.00
_cell.angle_gamma   90.00
#
_symmetry.space_group_name_H-M   'P 1'
#
loop_
_entity.id
_entity.type
_entity.pdbx_description
1 polymer ?
#
loop_
_entity_poly.entity_id
_entity_poly.type
_entity_poly.pdbx_seq_one_letter_code
_entity_poly.pdbx_strand_id
1 'polypeptide(L)'
;MLAALGLAALLRSSQRVYCQDGQYLVSVRYPGQWNDIREFVQPSNPDVVAAYSQYGPDPWNLYDFVCRNIDYRRDIGEFWAFPSEVLASGTADCEDTSNLLTSLLCCGGINAYTAIGDYQGYGHAWVDRGGQIYETTYTRARPVPDPEHYTPYCLFNDREMMELWPGALGEVFELGRNEG
;
A
#
# COMPACT_ATOMS: atom_id res chain seq x y z
N MET A 1 -34.53 -8.20 28.56
CA MET A 1 -33.90 -8.33 27.23
C MET A 1 -33.65 -6.93 26.67
N LEU A 2 -32.52 -6.30 26.99
CA LEU A 2 -32.09 -5.03 26.37
C LEU A 2 -30.60 -4.69 26.59
N ALA A 3 -29.80 -5.62 27.12
CA ALA A 3 -28.37 -5.39 27.38
C ALA A 3 -27.42 -6.07 26.38
N ALA A 4 -27.91 -7.00 25.55
CA ALA A 4 -27.07 -7.78 24.64
C ALA A 4 -26.76 -7.08 23.29
N LEU A 5 -27.60 -6.13 22.86
CA LEU A 5 -27.42 -5.44 21.58
C LEU A 5 -26.37 -4.31 21.65
N GLY A 6 -26.11 -3.74 22.83
CA GLY A 6 -25.10 -2.69 23.01
C GLY A 6 -23.66 -3.23 23.00
N LEU A 7 -23.42 -4.43 23.54
CA LEU A 7 -22.08 -5.01 23.61
C LEU A 7 -21.56 -5.46 22.23
N ALA A 8 -22.44 -5.93 21.34
CA ALA A 8 -22.06 -6.34 19.99
C ALA A 8 -21.67 -5.16 19.08
N ALA A 9 -22.19 -3.96 19.36
CA ALA A 9 -21.83 -2.74 18.63
C ALA A 9 -20.47 -2.17 19.09
N LEU A 10 -20.11 -2.33 20.37
CA LEU A 10 -18.79 -1.93 20.88
C LEU A 10 -17.66 -2.89 20.49
N LEU A 11 -17.95 -4.15 20.19
CA LEU A 11 -16.96 -5.13 19.73
C LEU A 11 -16.68 -5.06 18.22
N ARG A 12 -17.44 -4.27 17.46
CA ARG A 12 -17.26 -4.05 16.01
C ARG A 12 -16.36 -2.87 15.67
N SER A 13 -15.81 -2.15 16.66
CA SER A 13 -15.13 -0.87 16.44
C SER A 13 -13.61 -0.96 16.19
N SER A 14 -13.03 -2.16 16.05
CA SER A 14 -11.61 -2.35 15.73
C SER A 14 -11.36 -3.05 14.40
N GLN A 15 -12.42 -3.52 13.73
CA GLN A 15 -12.27 -4.24 12.48
C GLN A 15 -11.92 -3.25 11.36
N ARG A 16 -10.70 -3.36 10.82
CA ARG A 16 -10.20 -2.53 9.71
C ARG A 16 -10.39 -3.18 8.34
N VAL A 17 -10.79 -4.45 8.29
CA VAL A 17 -10.85 -5.28 7.08
C VAL A 17 -12.18 -6.03 6.98
N TYR A 18 -12.79 -6.01 5.79
CA TYR A 18 -13.87 -6.91 5.40
C TYR A 18 -13.58 -7.52 4.03
N CYS A 19 -13.77 -8.84 3.91
CA CYS A 19 -13.83 -9.51 2.62
C CYS A 19 -15.30 -9.82 2.31
N GLN A 20 -15.85 -9.23 1.25
CA GLN A 20 -17.23 -9.44 0.83
C GLN A 20 -17.31 -9.48 -0.69
N ASP A 21 -17.95 -10.53 -1.26
CA ASP A 21 -18.25 -10.63 -2.69
C ASP A 21 -17.04 -10.43 -3.62
N GLY A 22 -15.84 -10.84 -3.18
CA GLY A 22 -14.58 -10.67 -3.93
C GLY A 22 -13.96 -9.27 -3.83
N GLN A 23 -14.48 -8.42 -2.94
CA GLN A 23 -13.89 -7.15 -2.55
C GLN A 23 -13.14 -7.27 -1.23
N TYR A 24 -12.02 -6.57 -1.13
CA TYR A 24 -11.18 -6.50 0.06
C TYR A 24 -11.22 -5.09 0.59
N LEU A 25 -12.23 -4.81 1.43
CA LEU A 25 -12.54 -3.49 1.93
C LEU A 25 -11.68 -3.15 3.14
N VAL A 26 -11.03 -2.00 3.10
CA VAL A 26 -10.16 -1.47 4.16
C VAL A 26 -10.62 -0.09 4.63
N SER A 27 -10.59 0.15 5.94
CA SER A 27 -10.91 1.45 6.55
C SER A 27 -9.63 2.19 6.94
N VAL A 28 -8.99 2.80 5.95
CA VAL A 28 -7.63 3.36 6.01
C VAL A 28 -7.58 4.81 5.51
N ARG A 29 -8.70 5.53 5.53
CA ARG A 29 -8.77 6.93 5.08
C ARG A 29 -9.58 7.76 6.07
N TYR A 30 -10.83 8.05 5.74
CA TYR A 30 -11.72 8.84 6.58
C TYR A 30 -12.64 7.94 7.44
N PRO A 31 -13.03 8.36 8.65
CA PRO A 31 -13.92 7.59 9.51
C PRO A 31 -15.21 7.17 8.80
N GLY A 32 -15.50 5.86 8.81
CA GLY A 32 -16.68 5.28 8.15
C GLY A 32 -16.53 5.05 6.64
N GLN A 33 -15.40 5.44 6.05
CA GLN A 33 -15.08 5.09 4.66
C GLN A 33 -14.44 3.71 4.58
N TRP A 34 -14.90 2.94 3.61
CA TRP A 34 -14.40 1.63 3.23
C TRP A 34 -14.07 1.68 1.74
N ASN A 35 -12.84 1.32 1.38
CA ASN A 35 -12.40 1.28 -0.01
C ASN A 35 -11.90 -0.12 -0.31
N ASP A 36 -12.13 -0.62 -1.52
CA ASP A 36 -11.42 -1.82 -1.96
C ASP A 36 -9.93 -1.49 -2.05
N ILE A 37 -9.07 -2.32 -1.47
CA ILE A 37 -7.63 -2.07 -1.42
C ILE A 37 -7.01 -1.87 -2.82
N ARG A 38 -7.62 -2.45 -3.86
CA ARG A 38 -7.18 -2.30 -5.25
C ARG A 38 -7.39 -0.88 -5.77
N GLU A 39 -8.27 -0.09 -5.18
CA GLU A 39 -8.54 1.30 -5.59
C GLU A 39 -7.36 2.25 -5.31
N PHE A 40 -6.41 1.84 -4.48
CA PHE A 40 -5.19 2.62 -4.19
C PHE A 40 -4.12 2.48 -5.27
N VAL A 41 -4.24 1.49 -6.15
CA VAL A 41 -3.38 1.33 -7.32
C VAL A 41 -4.15 1.82 -8.55
N GLN A 42 -3.70 2.93 -9.14
CA GLN A 42 -4.46 3.67 -10.16
C GLN A 42 -3.62 3.92 -11.42
N PRO A 43 -3.29 2.87 -12.20
CA PRO A 43 -2.44 3.01 -13.39
C PRO A 43 -3.02 3.90 -14.49
N SER A 44 -4.35 4.06 -14.52
CA SER A 44 -5.05 4.94 -15.47
C SER A 44 -5.34 6.34 -14.94
N ASN A 45 -4.89 6.69 -13.73
CA ASN A 45 -5.05 8.04 -13.19
C ASN A 45 -4.27 9.05 -14.07
N PRO A 46 -4.87 10.19 -14.48
CA PRO A 46 -4.20 11.16 -15.35
C PRO A 46 -2.85 11.66 -14.82
N ASP A 47 -2.70 11.85 -13.51
CA ASP A 47 -1.46 12.32 -12.89
C ASP A 47 -0.38 11.22 -12.91
N VAL A 48 -0.78 9.95 -12.71
CA VAL A 48 0.10 8.79 -12.87
C VAL A 48 0.55 8.65 -14.32
N VAL A 49 -0.37 8.78 -15.28
CA VAL A 49 -0.05 8.75 -16.72
C VAL A 49 0.89 9.89 -17.10
N ALA A 50 0.69 11.09 -16.56
CA ALA A 50 1.56 12.24 -16.80
C ALA A 50 2.97 12.00 -16.24
N ALA A 51 3.08 11.52 -14.99
CA ALA A 51 4.36 11.17 -14.38
C ALA A 51 5.07 10.05 -15.16
N TYR A 52 4.37 8.97 -15.51
CA TYR A 52 4.91 7.89 -16.34
C TYR A 52 5.41 8.41 -17.69
N SER A 53 4.65 9.28 -18.36
CA SER A 53 5.04 9.87 -19.65
C SER A 53 6.29 10.75 -19.53
N GLN A 54 6.52 11.37 -18.38
CA GLN A 54 7.70 12.20 -18.11
C GLN A 54 8.95 11.37 -17.82
N TYR A 55 8.84 10.33 -16.99
CA TYR A 55 10.00 9.55 -16.52
C TYR A 55 10.31 8.31 -17.37
N GLY A 56 9.34 7.83 -18.15
CA GLY A 56 9.51 6.74 -19.11
C GLY A 56 9.33 5.34 -18.52
N PRO A 57 9.49 4.30 -19.35
CA PRO A 57 9.10 2.93 -19.02
C PRO A 57 10.12 2.16 -18.17
N ASP A 58 11.29 2.72 -17.89
CA ASP A 58 12.33 2.01 -17.15
C ASP A 58 11.95 1.88 -15.66
N PRO A 59 11.80 0.65 -15.11
CA PRO A 59 11.39 0.47 -13.72
C PRO A 59 12.32 1.14 -12.72
N TRP A 60 13.62 1.18 -13.00
CA TRP A 60 14.60 1.81 -12.11
C TRP A 60 14.48 3.33 -12.10
N ASN A 61 14.22 3.96 -13.25
CA ASN A 61 13.94 5.40 -13.31
C ASN A 61 12.63 5.76 -12.58
N LEU A 62 11.56 4.97 -12.73
CA LEU A 62 10.31 5.19 -12.02
C LEU A 62 10.48 5.01 -10.50
N TYR A 63 11.23 4.00 -10.09
CA TYR A 63 11.59 3.78 -8.69
C TYR A 63 12.42 4.94 -8.13
N ASP A 64 13.46 5.39 -8.85
CA ASP A 64 14.32 6.49 -8.43
C ASP A 64 13.56 7.81 -8.36
N PHE A 65 12.62 8.03 -9.29
CA PHE A 65 11.68 9.15 -9.25
C PHE A 65 10.93 9.18 -7.91
N VAL A 66 10.25 8.09 -7.54
CA VAL A 66 9.48 8.04 -6.30
C VAL A 66 10.37 8.30 -5.09
N CYS A 67 11.49 7.59 -4.98
CA CYS A 67 12.45 7.75 -3.86
C CYS A 67 13.01 9.17 -3.69
N ARG A 68 13.13 9.93 -4.80
CA ARG A 68 13.76 11.26 -4.78
C ARG A 68 12.79 12.43 -4.70
N ASN A 69 11.54 12.21 -5.11
CA ASN A 69 10.58 13.30 -5.27
C ASN A 69 9.44 13.24 -4.24
N ILE A 70 9.33 12.13 -3.51
CA ILE A 70 8.35 11.99 -2.43
C ILE A 70 9.09 11.93 -1.09
N ASP A 71 8.92 12.97 -0.28
CA ASP A 71 9.49 13.06 1.07
C ASP A 71 8.75 12.09 2.00
N TYR A 72 9.47 11.08 2.50
CA TYR A 72 8.89 10.13 3.45
C TYR A 72 8.48 10.84 4.75
N ARG A 73 7.18 10.78 5.08
CA ARG A 73 6.62 11.30 6.32
C ARG A 73 5.66 10.27 6.90
N ARG A 74 5.85 9.95 8.17
CA ARG A 74 4.94 9.09 8.91
C ARG A 74 3.67 9.85 9.24
N ASP A 75 2.53 9.20 9.07
CA ASP A 75 1.24 9.74 9.46
C ASP A 75 0.93 9.48 10.95
N ILE A 76 0.15 10.38 11.56
CA ILE A 76 -0.44 10.16 12.89
C ILE A 76 -1.80 9.50 12.66
N GLY A 77 -1.84 8.17 12.78
CA GLY A 77 -2.99 7.35 12.41
C GLY A 77 -2.80 6.67 11.06
N GLU A 78 -3.84 6.03 10.54
CA GLU A 78 -3.82 5.31 9.27
C GLU A 78 -4.54 6.13 8.20
N PHE A 79 -3.81 6.68 7.24
CA PHE A 79 -4.37 7.37 6.08
C PHE A 79 -3.61 6.99 4.82
N TRP A 80 -4.25 6.24 3.92
CA TRP A 80 -3.69 5.89 2.63
C TRP A 80 -4.09 6.95 1.61
N ALA A 81 -3.14 7.72 1.11
CA ALA A 81 -3.34 8.67 0.04
C ALA A 81 -3.46 7.97 -1.33
N PHE A 82 -4.23 8.57 -2.23
CA PHE A 82 -4.26 8.14 -3.63
C PHE A 82 -3.02 8.63 -4.37
N PRO A 83 -2.59 7.97 -5.47
CA PRO A 83 -1.41 8.37 -6.22
C PRO A 83 -1.39 9.86 -6.63
N SER A 84 -2.54 10.44 -7.02
CA SER A 84 -2.64 11.87 -7.34
C SER A 84 -2.44 12.78 -6.12
N GLU A 85 -2.87 12.33 -4.93
CA GLU A 85 -2.67 13.07 -3.68
C GLU A 85 -1.20 13.06 -3.26
N VAL A 86 -0.52 11.90 -3.40
CA VAL A 86 0.93 11.76 -3.16
C VAL A 86 1.74 12.64 -4.12
N LEU A 87 1.41 12.61 -5.42
CA LEU A 87 2.07 13.44 -6.43
C LEU A 87 1.88 14.95 -6.18
N ALA A 88 0.69 15.34 -5.70
CA ALA A 88 0.39 16.74 -5.41
C ALA A 88 1.04 17.25 -4.11
N SER A 89 1.12 16.41 -3.07
CA SER A 89 1.71 16.77 -1.77
C SER A 89 3.23 16.72 -1.77
N GLY A 90 3.81 15.79 -2.53
CA GLY A 90 5.23 15.44 -2.46
C GLY A 90 5.62 14.77 -1.14
N THR A 91 4.66 14.29 -0.34
CA THR A 91 4.91 13.61 0.94
C THR A 91 3.99 12.41 1.13
N ALA A 92 4.52 11.32 1.67
CA ALA A 92 3.78 10.07 1.89
C ALA A 92 4.56 9.12 2.83
N ASP A 93 3.93 8.06 3.32
CA ASP A 93 4.60 6.95 4.01
C ASP A 93 4.79 5.71 3.10
N CYS A 94 4.91 4.51 3.67
CA CYS A 94 5.40 3.34 2.93
C CYS A 94 4.33 2.78 1.98
N GLU A 95 3.08 2.68 2.40
CA GLU A 95 1.97 2.21 1.57
C GLU A 95 1.72 3.15 0.40
N ASP A 96 1.77 4.45 0.65
CA ASP A 96 1.42 5.49 -0.31
C ASP A 96 2.46 5.57 -1.43
N THR A 97 3.74 5.56 -1.05
CA THR A 97 4.83 5.53 -2.01
C THR A 97 4.87 4.21 -2.79
N SER A 98 4.55 3.08 -2.15
CA SER A 98 4.46 1.78 -2.81
C SER A 98 3.30 1.73 -3.80
N ASN A 99 2.11 2.21 -3.41
CA ASN A 99 0.94 2.31 -4.27
C ASN A 99 1.17 3.21 -5.49
N LEU A 100 1.85 4.34 -5.30
CA LEU A 100 2.27 5.21 -6.40
C LEU A 100 3.22 4.48 -7.37
N LEU A 101 4.26 3.81 -6.86
CA LEU A 101 5.20 3.09 -7.72
C LEU A 101 4.53 1.92 -8.44
N THR A 102 3.70 1.12 -7.77
CA THR A 102 2.91 0.06 -8.39
C THR A 102 2.02 0.62 -9.49
N SER A 103 1.36 1.76 -9.27
CA SER A 103 0.53 2.44 -10.28
C SER A 103 1.34 2.83 -11.51
N LEU A 104 2.54 3.40 -11.33
CA LEU A 104 3.43 3.77 -12.43
C LEU A 104 3.91 2.56 -13.24
N LEU A 105 4.27 1.46 -12.57
CA LEU A 105 4.70 0.23 -13.23
C LEU A 105 3.54 -0.40 -14.02
N CYS A 106 2.36 -0.52 -13.40
CA CYS A 106 1.15 -1.02 -14.06
C CYS A 106 0.70 -0.12 -15.22
N CYS A 107 0.90 1.20 -15.13
CA CYS A 107 0.66 2.13 -16.25
C CYS A 107 1.50 1.77 -17.48
N GLY A 108 2.73 1.29 -17.28
CA GLY A 108 3.61 0.78 -18.34
C GLY A 108 3.34 -0.66 -18.78
N GLY A 109 2.30 -1.31 -18.24
CA GLY A 109 2.00 -2.72 -18.51
C GLY A 109 2.96 -3.70 -17.82
N ILE A 110 3.73 -3.23 -16.83
CA ILE A 110 4.63 -4.09 -16.04
C ILE A 110 3.81 -4.74 -14.93
N ASN A 111 3.86 -6.07 -14.84
CA ASN A 111 3.23 -6.78 -13.72
C ASN A 111 4.01 -6.50 -12.43
N ALA A 112 3.38 -5.77 -11.52
CA ALA A 112 3.92 -5.40 -10.21
C ALA A 112 2.76 -5.37 -9.19
N TYR A 113 3.11 -5.52 -7.93
CA TYR A 113 2.17 -5.53 -6.82
C TYR A 113 2.70 -4.64 -5.69
N THR A 114 1.80 -3.93 -5.03
CA THR A 114 2.07 -3.46 -3.68
C THR A 114 2.01 -4.67 -2.77
N ALA A 115 3.10 -4.89 -2.03
CA ALA A 115 3.17 -5.85 -0.95
C ALA A 115 2.94 -5.13 0.38
N ILE A 116 2.15 -5.74 1.24
CA ILE A 116 2.04 -5.36 2.65
C ILE A 116 2.35 -6.58 3.51
N GLY A 117 3.10 -6.37 4.59
CA GLY A 117 3.53 -7.47 5.44
C GLY A 117 4.46 -7.02 6.55
N ASP A 118 5.29 -7.97 7.00
CA ASP A 118 6.28 -7.73 8.05
C ASP A 118 7.63 -7.33 7.45
N TYR A 119 8.21 -6.29 8.02
CA TYR A 119 9.62 -5.95 7.87
C TYR A 119 10.24 -5.79 9.25
N GLN A 120 11.07 -6.75 9.64
CA GLN A 120 11.79 -6.78 10.93
C GLN A 120 10.86 -6.65 12.16
N GLY A 121 9.68 -7.26 12.13
CA GLY A 121 8.71 -7.23 13.24
C GLY A 121 7.73 -6.06 13.20
N TYR A 122 7.72 -5.26 12.12
CA TYR A 122 6.83 -4.12 11.95
C TYR A 122 6.05 -4.20 10.64
N GLY A 123 4.80 -3.73 10.66
CA GLY A 123 4.00 -3.55 9.46
C GLY A 123 4.70 -2.59 8.50
N HIS A 124 4.83 -3.01 7.24
CA HIS A 124 5.51 -2.26 6.19
C HIS A 124 4.91 -2.56 4.82
N ALA A 125 5.13 -1.65 3.88
CA ALA A 125 4.72 -1.79 2.50
C ALA A 125 5.88 -1.51 1.54
N TRP A 126 5.92 -2.29 0.45
CA TRP A 126 6.93 -2.17 -0.61
C TRP A 126 6.32 -2.60 -1.95
N VAL A 127 7.08 -2.50 -3.03
CA VAL A 127 6.65 -3.05 -4.33
C VAL A 127 7.37 -4.36 -4.61
N ASP A 128 6.60 -5.39 -4.96
CA ASP A 128 7.09 -6.65 -5.51
C ASP A 128 6.90 -6.69 -7.03
N ARG A 129 7.96 -7.06 -7.75
CA ARG A 129 7.92 -7.35 -9.18
C ARG A 129 8.49 -8.73 -9.45
N GLY A 130 7.71 -9.76 -9.16
CA GLY A 130 8.11 -11.15 -9.38
C GLY A 130 9.29 -11.55 -8.49
N GLY A 131 9.24 -11.14 -7.21
CA GLY A 131 10.28 -11.40 -6.21
C GLY A 131 11.39 -10.34 -6.14
N GLN A 132 11.44 -9.39 -7.08
CA GLN A 132 12.30 -8.21 -6.94
C GLN A 132 11.59 -7.17 -6.07
N ILE A 133 12.20 -6.83 -4.93
CA ILE A 133 11.71 -5.80 -4.02
C ILE A 133 12.20 -4.42 -4.48
N TYR A 134 11.29 -3.44 -4.47
CA TYR A 134 11.59 -2.02 -4.57
C TYR A 134 11.13 -1.33 -3.28
N GLU A 135 12.10 -0.83 -2.52
CA GLU A 135 11.90 -0.17 -1.22
C GLU A 135 11.79 1.34 -1.41
N THR A 136 10.56 1.87 -1.48
CA THR A 136 10.29 3.27 -1.79
C THR A 136 10.62 4.25 -0.67
N THR A 137 10.89 3.77 0.55
CA THR A 137 11.29 4.62 1.68
C THR A 137 12.78 5.03 1.65
N TYR A 138 13.56 4.52 0.69
CA TYR A 138 14.91 5.00 0.45
C TYR A 138 14.92 6.39 -0.21
N THR A 139 16.02 7.12 -0.04
CA THR A 139 16.23 8.46 -0.63
C THR A 139 16.69 8.44 -2.09
N ARG A 140 16.92 7.25 -2.65
CA ARG A 140 17.22 6.98 -4.06
C ARG A 140 17.01 5.51 -4.35
N ALA A 141 16.79 5.18 -5.62
CA ALA A 141 16.72 3.79 -6.04
C ALA A 141 18.03 3.04 -5.76
N ARG A 142 17.91 1.85 -5.17
CA ARG A 142 19.01 0.91 -4.98
C ARG A 142 18.47 -0.50 -4.77
N PRO A 143 19.28 -1.55 -4.99
CA PRO A 143 18.91 -2.89 -4.55
C PRO A 143 18.69 -2.95 -3.04
N VAL A 144 17.70 -3.73 -2.61
CA VAL A 144 17.49 -4.09 -1.21
C VAL A 144 18.58 -5.08 -0.79
N PRO A 145 19.39 -4.78 0.24
CA PRO A 145 20.54 -5.61 0.60
C PRO A 145 20.15 -6.88 1.38
N ASP A 146 19.01 -6.86 2.05
CA ASP A 146 18.53 -7.87 3.00
C ASP A 146 17.06 -8.27 2.70
N PRO A 147 16.78 -8.80 1.49
CA PRO A 147 15.42 -9.14 1.07
C PRO A 147 14.75 -10.21 1.96
N GLU A 148 15.52 -11.01 2.69
CA GLU A 148 15.03 -12.01 3.63
C GLU A 148 14.26 -11.43 4.82
N HIS A 149 14.40 -10.13 5.09
CA HIS A 149 13.66 -9.45 6.15
C HIS A 149 12.26 -8.98 5.73
N TYR A 150 11.92 -9.09 4.45
CA TYR A 150 10.63 -8.69 3.90
C TYR A 150 9.73 -9.90 3.75
N THR A 151 8.75 -10.04 4.63
CA THR A 151 7.79 -11.15 4.62
C THR A 151 6.43 -10.64 4.15
N PRO A 152 6.05 -10.84 2.88
CA PRO A 152 4.76 -10.40 2.38
C PRO A 152 3.62 -11.18 3.05
N TYR A 153 2.54 -10.49 3.37
CA TYR A 153 1.28 -11.09 3.86
C TYR A 153 0.24 -11.03 2.75
N CYS A 154 0.19 -9.89 2.05
CA CYS A 154 -0.68 -9.69 0.91
C CYS A 154 0.07 -9.02 -0.25
N LEU A 155 -0.40 -9.30 -1.46
CA LEU A 155 0.05 -8.66 -2.71
C LEU A 155 -1.18 -8.16 -3.45
N PHE A 156 -1.17 -6.90 -3.91
CA PHE A 156 -2.29 -6.36 -4.68
C PHE A 156 -1.86 -5.36 -5.75
N ASN A 157 -2.68 -5.22 -6.79
CA ASN A 157 -2.59 -4.17 -7.81
C ASN A 157 -4.01 -3.68 -8.15
N ASP A 158 -4.21 -3.00 -9.30
CA ASP A 158 -5.51 -2.47 -9.72
C ASP A 158 -6.55 -3.56 -10.05
N ARG A 159 -6.15 -4.84 -10.11
CA ARG A 159 -6.97 -5.95 -10.61
C ARG A 159 -7.07 -7.09 -9.61
N GLU A 160 -5.95 -7.43 -9.01
CA GLU A 160 -5.76 -8.62 -8.20
C GLU A 160 -5.46 -8.22 -6.76
N MET A 161 -5.95 -9.04 -5.84
CA MET A 161 -5.56 -9.05 -4.44
C MET A 161 -5.33 -10.51 -4.06
N MET A 162 -4.20 -10.78 -3.43
CA MET A 162 -3.80 -12.10 -2.96
C MET A 162 -3.42 -12.02 -1.49
N GLU A 163 -4.11 -12.81 -0.67
CA GLU A 163 -3.62 -13.17 0.66
C GLU A 163 -2.71 -14.39 0.54
N LEU A 164 -1.52 -14.36 1.14
CA LEU A 164 -0.60 -15.52 1.09
C LEU A 164 -1.04 -16.67 2.00
N TRP A 165 -1.95 -16.40 2.93
CA TRP A 165 -2.74 -17.38 3.67
C TRP A 165 -4.09 -16.78 4.06
N PRO A 166 -5.14 -17.58 4.31
CA PRO A 166 -6.45 -17.06 4.68
C PRO A 166 -6.38 -16.17 5.93
N GLY A 167 -6.85 -14.92 5.83
CA GLY A 167 -6.86 -13.96 6.93
C GLY A 167 -5.60 -13.09 7.05
N ALA A 168 -4.61 -13.27 6.17
CA ALA A 168 -3.37 -12.49 6.18
C ALA A 168 -3.63 -10.97 6.10
N LEU A 169 -4.70 -10.53 5.42
CA LEU A 169 -5.05 -9.11 5.36
C LEU A 169 -5.50 -8.59 6.72
N GLY A 170 -6.21 -9.41 7.52
CA GLY A 170 -6.54 -9.02 8.90
C GLY A 170 -5.27 -8.89 9.75
N GLU A 171 -4.39 -9.88 9.67
CA GLU A 171 -3.16 -9.96 10.46
C GLU A 171 -2.19 -8.80 10.18
N VAL A 172 -2.04 -8.37 8.93
CA VAL A 172 -1.11 -7.28 8.60
C VAL A 172 -1.54 -5.95 9.23
N PHE A 173 -2.85 -5.69 9.37
CA PHE A 173 -3.37 -4.50 10.07
C PHE A 173 -3.30 -4.60 11.60
N GLU A 174 -2.95 -5.77 12.15
CA GLU A 174 -2.67 -5.96 13.58
C GLU A 174 -1.18 -5.76 13.92
N LEU A 175 -0.30 -5.74 12.91
CA LEU A 175 1.11 -5.47 13.12
C LEU A 175 1.32 -4.05 13.67
N GLY A 176 2.23 -3.93 14.63
CA GLY A 176 2.71 -2.63 15.07
C GLY A 176 3.44 -1.93 13.92
N ARG A 177 3.22 -0.64 13.76
CA ARG A 177 4.00 0.19 12.84
C ARG A 177 5.22 0.73 13.57
N ASN A 178 6.35 0.87 12.89
CA ASN A 178 7.51 1.55 13.45
C ASN A 178 7.28 3.07 13.41
N GLU A 179 6.51 3.58 14.36
CA GLU A 179 6.07 4.99 14.46
C GLU A 179 7.06 5.89 15.25
N GLY A 180 8.29 5.41 15.49
CA GLY A 180 9.29 6.07 16.35
C GLY A 180 9.58 7.55 16.07
#